data_AF-A0A960K629-F1
#
_entry.id   AF-A0A960K629-F1
#
_cell.length_a   1.000
_cell.length_b   1.000
_cell.length_c   1.000
_cell.angle_alpha   90.00
_cell.angle_beta   90.00
_cell.angle_gamma   90.00
#
_symmetry.space_group_name_H-M   'P 1'
#
loop_
_entity.id
_entity.type
_entity.pdbx_description
1 polymer ?
#
loop_
_entity_poly.entity_id
_entity_poly.type
_entity_poly.pdbx_seq_one_letter_code
_entity_poly.pdbx_strand_id
1 'polypeptide(L)'
;MRRGGQGNQDPLGRVRPRDRWSLAVLGVFWAVVTALIAAKVAGETVDDFFITYRYSQNLLAGHGFVFNPGERVFGTTAPGWGLLVAGVSFVTGLAPAVAGTVASAVSLLFVAGWLAWKGLLKGRLPEAALAGSLMLTSSFLWVHNGSEAFASTALLVLAATLMEHHPGKAGTLAGLAAWMRPETALAGLLLAFLGWRWERRLPLRYVAVFAAVVGLGLVWAWLYFGSPLPNTLHAKRLQAAWNPEVWASGRAFWREAWHWLSVAYAGPWISVLVIGGAAGGLSLLRSRQRALVLLAAYALALLVAYPLLGVPFYTWYAIPILITLLYGLAYL
;
A
#
# COMPACT_ATOMS: atom_id res chain seq x y z
N MET A 1 36.87 27.30 -16.10
CA MET A 1 36.09 26.70 -14.99
C MET A 1 35.29 25.53 -15.55
N ARG A 2 35.69 24.30 -15.20
CA ARG A 2 35.19 23.04 -15.80
C ARG A 2 33.75 22.77 -15.37
N ARG A 3 32.80 22.86 -16.32
CA ARG A 3 31.51 22.17 -16.23
C ARG A 3 31.79 20.67 -16.39
N GLY A 4 31.90 19.95 -15.28
CA GLY A 4 31.95 18.50 -15.29
C GLY A 4 30.59 17.96 -15.72
N GLY A 5 30.49 17.54 -16.98
CA GLY A 5 29.35 16.76 -17.46
C GLY A 5 29.27 15.46 -16.66
N GLN A 6 28.31 15.38 -15.74
CA GLN A 6 27.82 14.10 -15.25
C GLN A 6 27.11 13.45 -16.43
N GLY A 7 27.87 12.67 -17.20
CA GLY A 7 27.32 11.79 -18.21
C GLY A 7 26.22 10.96 -17.58
N ASN A 8 25.12 10.84 -18.31
CA ASN A 8 24.03 9.91 -18.07
C ASN A 8 24.59 8.48 -18.11
N GLN A 9 25.33 8.07 -17.07
CA GLN A 9 25.86 6.73 -16.95
C GLN A 9 24.66 5.83 -16.76
N ASP A 10 24.41 4.96 -17.74
CA ASP A 10 23.40 3.91 -17.65
C ASP A 10 23.54 3.22 -16.28
N PRO A 11 22.54 3.31 -15.37
CA PRO A 11 22.62 2.70 -14.05
C PRO A 11 22.82 1.18 -14.15
N LEU A 12 22.45 0.58 -15.28
CA LEU A 12 22.70 -0.82 -15.58
C LEU A 12 24.15 -1.11 -16.00
N GLY A 13 24.93 -0.14 -16.45
CA GLY A 13 26.31 -0.31 -16.92
C GLY A 13 27.26 -0.90 -15.87
N ARG A 14 26.88 -0.85 -14.59
CA ARG A 14 27.62 -1.44 -13.45
C ARG A 14 27.11 -2.81 -13.01
N VAL A 15 25.98 -3.28 -13.57
CA VAL A 15 25.32 -4.54 -13.21
C VAL A 15 25.83 -5.66 -14.11
N ARG A 16 26.22 -6.79 -13.52
CA ARG A 16 26.72 -7.95 -14.28
C ARG A 16 25.59 -8.49 -15.20
N PRO A 17 25.88 -8.90 -16.45
CA PRO A 17 24.87 -9.46 -17.35
C PRO A 17 24.10 -10.64 -16.74
N ARG A 18 24.77 -11.49 -15.97
CA ARG A 18 24.16 -12.61 -15.24
C ARG A 18 23.04 -12.14 -14.29
N ASP A 19 23.25 -11.07 -13.55
CA ASP A 19 22.27 -10.60 -12.56
C ASP A 19 21.04 -9.99 -13.24
N ARG A 20 21.19 -9.42 -14.45
CA ARG A 20 20.06 -8.97 -15.27
C ARG A 20 19.21 -10.15 -15.75
N TRP A 21 19.86 -11.23 -16.19
CA TRP A 21 19.17 -12.48 -16.55
C TRP A 21 18.47 -13.10 -15.34
N SER A 22 19.12 -13.13 -14.18
CA SER A 22 18.52 -13.61 -12.93
C SER A 22 17.27 -12.79 -12.55
N LEU A 23 17.31 -11.47 -12.69
CA LEU A 23 16.14 -10.62 -12.44
C LEU A 23 15.00 -10.91 -13.43
N ALA A 24 15.29 -11.12 -14.72
CA ALA A 24 14.29 -11.45 -15.72
C ALA A 24 13.61 -12.81 -15.44
N VAL A 25 14.41 -13.85 -15.16
CA VAL A 25 13.90 -15.18 -14.80
C VAL A 25 13.06 -15.11 -13.52
N LEU A 26 13.54 -14.39 -12.51
CA LEU A 26 12.80 -14.16 -11.26
C LEU A 26 11.47 -13.44 -11.51
N GLY A 27 11.47 -12.43 -12.38
CA GLY A 27 10.27 -11.69 -12.75
C GLY A 27 9.22 -12.57 -13.43
N VAL A 28 9.64 -13.44 -14.35
CA VAL A 28 8.73 -14.41 -15.00
C VAL A 28 8.20 -15.41 -13.98
N PHE A 29 9.06 -15.96 -13.14
CA PHE A 29 8.65 -16.89 -12.08
C PHE A 29 7.61 -16.26 -11.14
N TRP A 30 7.88 -15.05 -10.66
CA TRP A 30 6.95 -14.31 -9.82
C TRP A 30 5.64 -14.00 -10.52
N ALA A 31 5.66 -13.63 -11.79
CA ALA A 31 4.45 -13.39 -12.58
C ALA A 31 3.59 -14.65 -12.68
N VAL A 32 4.20 -15.81 -12.96
CA VAL A 32 3.49 -17.09 -13.03
C VAL A 32 2.91 -17.48 -11.67
N VAL A 33 3.71 -17.46 -10.60
CA VAL A 33 3.24 -17.80 -9.25
C VAL A 33 2.10 -16.88 -8.82
N THR A 34 2.25 -15.58 -9.04
CA THR A 34 1.24 -14.58 -8.70
C THR A 34 -0.04 -14.79 -9.50
N ALA A 35 0.06 -15.09 -10.80
CA ALA A 35 -1.09 -15.39 -11.64
C ALA A 35 -1.83 -16.66 -11.19
N LEU A 36 -1.10 -17.72 -10.82
CA LEU A 36 -1.69 -18.96 -10.31
C LEU A 36 -2.43 -18.74 -8.99
N ILE A 37 -1.84 -18.00 -8.04
CA ILE A 37 -2.50 -17.69 -6.77
C ILE A 37 -3.70 -16.76 -7.02
N ALA A 38 -3.54 -15.71 -7.81
CA ALA A 38 -4.62 -14.78 -8.15
C ALA A 38 -5.80 -15.49 -8.82
N ALA A 39 -5.54 -16.42 -9.74
CA ALA A 39 -6.59 -17.23 -10.37
C ALA A 39 -7.33 -18.11 -9.37
N LYS A 40 -6.61 -18.66 -8.38
CA LYS A 40 -7.20 -19.51 -7.33
C LYS A 40 -8.12 -18.73 -6.38
N VAL A 41 -7.79 -17.48 -6.06
CA VAL A 41 -8.55 -16.64 -5.11
C VAL A 41 -9.39 -15.56 -5.80
N ALA A 42 -9.57 -15.66 -7.12
CA ALA A 42 -10.22 -14.62 -7.91
C ALA A 42 -11.65 -14.35 -7.44
N GLY A 43 -11.90 -13.11 -6.99
CA GLY A 43 -13.22 -12.70 -6.50
C GLY A 43 -13.54 -13.16 -5.08
N GLU A 44 -12.66 -13.94 -4.44
CA GLU A 44 -12.78 -14.31 -3.03
C GLU A 44 -11.93 -13.37 -2.19
N THR A 45 -12.54 -12.71 -1.20
CA THR A 45 -11.83 -11.82 -0.29
C THR A 45 -12.59 -11.60 1.01
N VAL A 46 -12.01 -10.81 1.91
CA VAL A 46 -12.61 -10.37 3.17
C VAL A 46 -13.86 -9.51 2.90
N ASP A 47 -14.88 -9.75 3.71
CA ASP A 47 -16.21 -9.15 3.62
C ASP A 47 -16.21 -7.61 3.54
N ASP A 48 -15.37 -6.93 4.33
CA ASP A 48 -15.28 -5.45 4.38
C ASP A 48 -15.00 -4.86 2.98
N PHE A 49 -14.26 -5.56 2.11
CA PHE A 49 -13.93 -5.05 0.78
C PHE A 49 -15.11 -5.12 -0.20
N PHE A 50 -16.08 -6.01 0.01
CA PHE A 50 -17.30 -6.06 -0.80
C PHE A 50 -18.14 -4.80 -0.66
N ILE A 51 -17.99 -4.05 0.42
CA ILE A 51 -18.60 -2.72 0.54
C ILE A 51 -18.16 -1.87 -0.64
N THR A 52 -16.85 -1.75 -0.88
CA THR A 52 -16.31 -0.94 -1.98
C THR A 52 -16.68 -1.50 -3.35
N TYR A 53 -16.70 -2.82 -3.52
CA TYR A 53 -17.12 -3.43 -4.79
C TYR A 53 -18.58 -3.18 -5.14
N ARG A 54 -19.46 -3.06 -4.14
CA ARG A 54 -20.84 -2.66 -4.38
C ARG A 54 -20.94 -1.23 -4.92
N TYR A 55 -20.10 -0.30 -4.46
CA TYR A 55 -20.01 1.04 -5.06
C TYR A 55 -19.56 0.97 -6.52
N SER A 56 -18.56 0.14 -6.82
CA SER A 56 -18.09 -0.08 -8.19
C SER A 56 -19.18 -0.67 -9.08
N GLN A 57 -19.89 -1.69 -8.60
CA GLN A 57 -20.97 -2.36 -9.31
C GLN A 57 -22.13 -1.40 -9.60
N ASN A 58 -22.55 -0.61 -8.61
CA ASN A 58 -23.63 0.37 -8.78
C ASN A 58 -23.24 1.50 -9.74
N LEU A 59 -21.98 1.94 -9.72
CA LEU A 59 -21.48 2.90 -10.68
C LEU A 59 -21.56 2.34 -12.11
N LEU A 60 -21.13 1.10 -12.32
CA LEU A 60 -21.20 0.41 -13.61
C LEU A 60 -22.64 0.18 -14.10
N ALA A 61 -23.57 -0.07 -13.17
CA ALA A 61 -24.99 -0.24 -13.47
C ALA A 61 -25.75 1.09 -13.69
N GLY A 62 -25.07 2.24 -13.58
CA GLY A 62 -25.70 3.56 -13.76
C GLY A 62 -26.50 4.06 -12.55
N HIS A 63 -26.42 3.39 -11.41
CA HIS A 63 -27.05 3.83 -10.15
C HIS A 63 -26.24 4.91 -9.41
N GLY A 64 -25.05 5.23 -9.91
CA GLY A 64 -24.09 6.14 -9.29
C GLY A 64 -23.15 5.42 -8.32
N PHE A 65 -22.13 6.15 -7.85
CA PHE A 65 -21.13 5.63 -6.91
C PHE A 65 -21.69 5.61 -5.48
N VAL A 66 -22.58 4.66 -5.19
CA VAL A 66 -23.32 4.54 -3.92
C VAL A 66 -23.39 3.07 -3.47
N PHE A 67 -23.65 2.83 -2.18
CA PHE A 67 -23.91 1.47 -1.69
C PHE A 67 -25.34 1.02 -1.98
N ASN A 68 -26.33 1.84 -1.63
CA ASN A 68 -27.74 1.62 -1.93
C ASN A 68 -28.18 2.60 -3.02
N PRO A 69 -28.75 2.13 -4.15
CA PRO A 69 -29.34 3.02 -5.14
C PRO A 69 -30.35 3.99 -4.52
N GLY A 70 -30.25 5.27 -4.87
CA GLY A 70 -31.07 6.34 -4.29
C GLY A 70 -30.50 6.98 -3.02
N GLU A 71 -29.54 6.36 -2.34
CA GLU A 71 -28.94 6.86 -1.09
C GLU A 71 -27.47 7.24 -1.30
N ARG A 72 -27.17 8.55 -1.28
CA ARG A 72 -25.78 9.05 -1.39
C ARG A 72 -25.08 9.10 -0.04
N VAL A 73 -24.95 7.94 0.61
CA VAL A 73 -24.20 7.81 1.88
C VAL A 73 -22.73 7.51 1.59
N PHE A 74 -21.81 8.22 2.24
CA PHE A 74 -20.37 7.96 2.11
C PHE A 74 -19.91 6.82 3.04
N GLY A 75 -20.12 5.57 2.61
CA GLY A 75 -19.87 4.37 3.41
C GLY A 75 -18.51 3.68 3.20
N THR A 76 -17.84 3.89 2.07
CA THR A 76 -16.52 3.27 1.80
C THR A 76 -15.35 4.16 2.28
N THR A 77 -14.34 3.56 2.92
CA THR A 77 -13.04 4.21 3.17
C THR A 77 -12.17 4.31 1.93
N ALA A 78 -12.48 3.58 0.85
CA ALA A 78 -11.59 3.41 -0.28
C ALA A 78 -12.23 3.87 -1.62
N PRO A 79 -12.73 5.12 -1.71
CA PRO A 79 -13.41 5.61 -2.90
C PRO A 79 -12.52 5.57 -4.15
N GLY A 80 -11.25 5.96 -4.05
CA GLY A 80 -10.30 5.88 -5.17
C GLY A 80 -10.11 4.46 -5.68
N TRP A 81 -10.14 3.48 -4.78
CA TRP A 81 -10.06 2.06 -5.12
C TRP A 81 -11.32 1.59 -5.83
N GLY A 82 -12.50 1.94 -5.30
CA GLY A 82 -13.77 1.61 -5.94
C GLY A 82 -13.88 2.19 -7.37
N LEU A 83 -13.39 3.40 -7.60
CA LEU A 83 -13.33 4.01 -8.93
C LEU A 83 -12.35 3.29 -9.87
N LEU A 84 -11.16 2.93 -9.37
CA LEU A 84 -10.18 2.16 -10.15
C LEU A 84 -10.73 0.78 -10.53
N VAL A 85 -11.31 0.06 -9.57
CA VAL A 85 -11.91 -1.25 -9.80
C VAL A 85 -13.07 -1.14 -10.80
N ALA A 86 -13.92 -0.12 -10.67
CA ALA A 86 -14.98 0.13 -11.66
C ALA A 86 -14.39 0.37 -13.06
N GLY A 87 -13.34 1.19 -13.18
CA GLY A 87 -12.67 1.43 -14.46
C GLY A 87 -12.06 0.16 -15.08
N VAL A 88 -11.39 -0.67 -14.27
CA VAL A 88 -10.84 -1.96 -14.72
C VAL A 88 -11.97 -2.89 -15.17
N SER A 89 -13.04 -3.01 -14.38
CA SER A 89 -14.22 -3.80 -14.73
C SER A 89 -14.90 -3.32 -16.01
N PHE A 90 -15.01 -2.00 -16.21
CA PHE A 90 -15.58 -1.42 -17.43
C PHE A 90 -14.79 -1.83 -18.68
N VAL A 91 -13.46 -1.77 -18.62
CA VAL A 91 -12.59 -2.08 -19.77
C VAL A 91 -12.51 -3.59 -20.04
N THR A 92 -12.52 -4.41 -18.98
CA THR A 92 -12.25 -5.85 -19.09
C THR A 92 -13.50 -6.72 -19.10
N GLY A 93 -14.65 -6.19 -18.67
CA GLY A 93 -15.87 -6.97 -18.42
C GLY A 93 -15.82 -7.85 -17.16
N LEU A 94 -14.73 -7.81 -16.39
CA LEU A 94 -14.57 -8.60 -15.18
C LEU A 94 -15.48 -8.07 -14.05
N ALA A 95 -16.03 -8.98 -13.25
CA ALA A 95 -16.73 -8.60 -12.03
C ALA A 95 -15.79 -7.78 -11.10
N PRO A 96 -16.29 -6.76 -10.37
CA PRO A 96 -15.47 -5.90 -9.51
C PRO A 96 -14.55 -6.65 -8.54
N ALA A 97 -15.02 -7.75 -7.95
CA ALA A 97 -14.21 -8.55 -7.04
C ALA A 97 -12.99 -9.19 -7.74
N VAL A 98 -13.18 -9.71 -8.96
CA VAL A 98 -12.09 -10.29 -9.77
C VAL A 98 -11.13 -9.20 -10.26
N ALA A 99 -11.67 -8.06 -10.71
CA ALA A 99 -10.86 -6.89 -11.07
C ALA A 99 -10.00 -6.40 -9.89
N GLY A 100 -10.54 -6.43 -8.68
CA GLY A 100 -9.82 -6.15 -7.44
C GLY A 100 -8.67 -7.13 -7.17
N THR A 101 -8.90 -8.44 -7.35
CA THR A 101 -7.84 -9.47 -7.24
C THR A 101 -6.72 -9.21 -8.25
N VAL A 102 -7.06 -8.94 -9.52
CA VAL A 102 -6.09 -8.65 -10.58
C VAL A 102 -5.28 -7.39 -10.25
N ALA A 103 -5.93 -6.31 -9.82
CA ALA A 103 -5.26 -5.07 -9.46
C ALA A 103 -4.34 -5.23 -8.23
N SER A 104 -4.71 -6.09 -7.27
CA SER A 104 -3.86 -6.46 -6.14
C SER A 104 -2.63 -7.26 -6.58
N ALA A 105 -2.81 -8.25 -7.45
CA ALA A 105 -1.73 -9.07 -8.01
C ALA A 105 -0.70 -8.20 -8.75
N VAL A 106 -1.17 -7.29 -9.61
CA VAL A 106 -0.32 -6.33 -10.34
C VAL A 106 0.41 -5.40 -9.37
N SER A 107 -0.27 -4.92 -8.32
CA SER A 107 0.34 -4.03 -7.31
C SER A 107 1.44 -4.72 -6.51
N LEU A 108 1.21 -5.97 -6.09
CA LEU A 108 2.20 -6.78 -5.39
C LEU A 108 3.41 -7.10 -6.28
N LEU A 109 3.18 -7.48 -7.53
CA LEU A 109 4.25 -7.70 -8.51
C LEU A 109 5.08 -6.43 -8.75
N PHE A 110 4.42 -5.27 -8.85
CA PHE A 110 5.10 -3.99 -8.98
C PHE A 110 6.01 -3.71 -7.78
N VAL A 111 5.51 -3.88 -6.56
CA VAL A 111 6.30 -3.63 -5.34
C VAL A 111 7.48 -4.62 -5.27
N ALA A 112 7.24 -5.92 -5.51
CA ALA A 112 8.29 -6.94 -5.51
C ALA A 112 9.36 -6.66 -6.57
N GLY A 113 8.94 -6.35 -7.80
CA GLY A 113 9.84 -6.03 -8.91
C GLY A 113 10.65 -4.75 -8.66
N TRP A 114 10.02 -3.73 -8.10
CA TRP A 114 10.71 -2.49 -7.72
C TRP A 114 11.78 -2.75 -6.65
N LEU A 115 11.45 -3.54 -5.62
CA LEU A 115 12.40 -3.91 -4.57
C LEU A 115 13.56 -4.75 -5.12
N ALA A 116 13.27 -5.73 -5.99
CA ALA A 116 14.27 -6.54 -6.69
C ALA A 116 15.21 -5.69 -7.54
N TRP A 117 14.66 -4.73 -8.29
CA TRP A 117 15.43 -3.76 -9.06
C TRP A 117 16.36 -2.93 -8.17
N LYS A 118 15.86 -2.41 -7.04
CA LYS A 118 16.69 -1.64 -6.10
C LYS A 118 17.74 -2.49 -5.40
N GLY A 119 17.44 -3.76 -5.14
CA GLY A 119 18.40 -4.75 -4.64
C GLY A 119 19.51 -5.01 -5.64
N LEU A 120 19.16 -5.25 -6.90
CA LEU A 120 20.09 -5.43 -8.02
C LEU A 120 21.09 -4.27 -8.11
N LEU A 121 20.60 -3.03 -8.13
CA LEU A 121 21.44 -1.83 -8.21
C LEU A 121 22.39 -1.66 -7.00
N LYS A 122 22.13 -2.35 -5.89
CA LYS A 122 22.94 -2.35 -4.68
C LYS A 122 23.78 -3.62 -4.49
N GLY A 123 23.74 -4.57 -5.43
CA GLY A 123 24.40 -5.87 -5.29
C GLY A 123 23.75 -6.78 -4.24
N ARG A 124 22.50 -6.52 -3.86
CA ARG A 124 21.70 -7.28 -2.88
C ARG A 124 20.48 -7.94 -3.54
N LEU A 125 20.69 -8.51 -4.73
CA LEU A 125 19.63 -9.21 -5.47
C LEU A 125 19.10 -10.44 -4.71
N PRO A 126 19.93 -11.28 -4.06
CA PRO A 126 19.42 -12.43 -3.30
C PRO A 126 18.45 -12.04 -2.19
N GLU A 127 18.78 -11.01 -1.41
CA GLU A 127 17.92 -10.51 -0.32
C GLU A 127 16.62 -9.91 -0.88
N ALA A 128 16.71 -9.17 -1.97
CA ALA A 128 15.51 -8.61 -2.62
C ALA A 128 14.62 -9.69 -3.23
N ALA A 129 15.23 -10.75 -3.79
CA ALA A 129 14.54 -11.91 -4.31
C ALA A 129 13.88 -12.73 -3.20
N LEU A 130 14.54 -12.89 -2.05
CA LEU A 130 13.93 -13.52 -0.89
C LEU A 130 12.73 -12.69 -0.39
N ALA A 131 12.90 -11.38 -0.18
CA ALA A 131 11.83 -10.50 0.27
C ALA A 131 10.62 -10.50 -0.66
N GLY A 132 10.85 -10.34 -1.97
CA GLY A 132 9.77 -10.36 -2.96
C GLY A 132 9.06 -11.71 -3.00
N SER A 133 9.81 -12.82 -2.87
CA SER A 133 9.22 -14.15 -2.83
C SER A 133 8.37 -14.35 -1.57
N LEU A 134 8.87 -13.97 -0.39
CA LEU A 134 8.12 -14.02 0.87
C LEU A 134 6.83 -13.18 0.82
N MET A 135 6.86 -12.03 0.15
CA MET A 135 5.69 -11.18 -0.04
C MET A 135 4.68 -11.84 -1.01
N LEU A 136 5.13 -12.33 -2.16
CA LEU A 136 4.26 -12.91 -3.18
C LEU A 136 3.71 -14.29 -2.83
N THR A 137 4.31 -15.00 -1.86
CA THR A 137 3.81 -16.29 -1.37
C THR A 137 3.15 -16.22 0.01
N SER A 138 3.04 -15.02 0.60
CA SER A 138 2.38 -14.84 1.89
C SER A 138 0.88 -15.13 1.79
N SER A 139 0.44 -16.21 2.44
CA SER A 139 -0.99 -16.54 2.58
C SER A 139 -1.76 -15.40 3.24
N PHE A 140 -1.18 -14.75 4.26
CA PHE A 140 -1.79 -13.61 4.92
C PHE A 140 -2.08 -12.46 3.94
N LEU A 141 -1.13 -12.10 3.06
CA LEU A 141 -1.38 -11.05 2.08
C LEU A 141 -2.46 -11.48 1.06
N TRP A 142 -2.44 -12.74 0.61
CA TRP A 142 -3.42 -13.23 -0.37
C TRP A 142 -4.84 -13.40 0.17
N VAL A 143 -5.03 -13.67 1.47
CA VAL A 143 -6.36 -13.63 2.11
C VAL A 143 -6.98 -12.22 1.98
N HIS A 144 -6.16 -11.18 1.92
CA HIS A 144 -6.60 -9.79 1.77
C HIS A 144 -6.52 -9.26 0.34
N ASN A 145 -6.38 -10.16 -0.66
CA ASN A 145 -6.40 -9.77 -2.07
C ASN A 145 -7.65 -8.92 -2.37
N GLY A 146 -7.56 -7.98 -3.29
CA GLY A 146 -8.67 -7.06 -3.53
C GLY A 146 -8.73 -5.85 -2.60
N SER A 147 -7.83 -5.77 -1.60
CA SER A 147 -7.65 -4.56 -0.82
C SER A 147 -6.92 -3.47 -1.61
N GLU A 148 -7.36 -2.24 -1.38
CA GLU A 148 -6.69 -1.00 -1.74
C GLU A 148 -5.29 -0.83 -1.11
N ALA A 149 -4.96 -1.59 -0.06
CA ALA A 149 -3.67 -1.51 0.65
C ALA A 149 -2.47 -1.79 -0.28
N PHE A 150 -2.61 -2.74 -1.22
CA PHE A 150 -1.53 -3.07 -2.15
C PHE A 150 -1.32 -1.95 -3.18
N ALA A 151 -2.40 -1.49 -3.79
CA ALA A 151 -2.36 -0.43 -4.80
C ALA A 151 -1.86 0.89 -4.20
N SER A 152 -2.34 1.25 -3.01
CA SER A 152 -1.87 2.44 -2.31
C SER A 152 -0.39 2.34 -1.92
N THR A 153 0.09 1.16 -1.49
CA THR A 153 1.53 0.93 -1.25
C THR A 153 2.36 1.07 -2.53
N ALA A 154 1.91 0.50 -3.65
CA ALA A 154 2.55 0.63 -4.96
C ALA A 154 2.65 2.10 -5.40
N LEU A 155 1.56 2.87 -5.25
CA LEU A 155 1.52 4.30 -5.54
C LEU A 155 2.50 5.09 -4.67
N LEU A 156 2.61 4.78 -3.38
CA LEU A 156 3.56 5.43 -2.47
C LEU A 156 5.02 5.13 -2.82
N VAL A 157 5.34 3.88 -3.18
CA VAL A 157 6.68 3.49 -3.63
C VAL A 157 7.06 4.24 -4.91
N LEU A 158 6.13 4.34 -5.86
CA LEU A 158 6.35 5.08 -7.09
C LEU A 158 6.47 6.60 -6.81
N ALA A 159 5.60 7.16 -5.97
CA ALA A 159 5.65 8.56 -5.57
C ALA A 159 7.01 8.92 -4.95
N ALA A 160 7.49 8.12 -4.01
CA ALA A 160 8.77 8.33 -3.35
C ALA A 160 9.96 8.17 -4.32
N THR A 161 9.83 7.33 -5.35
CA THR A 161 10.84 7.19 -6.42
C THR A 161 10.89 8.41 -7.32
N LEU A 162 9.73 8.99 -7.66
CA LEU A 162 9.62 10.15 -8.54
C LEU A 162 9.86 11.48 -7.83
N MET A 163 9.91 11.50 -6.49
CA MET A 163 9.97 12.71 -5.68
C MET A 163 11.12 13.65 -6.07
N GLU A 164 12.30 13.10 -6.37
CA GLU A 164 13.51 13.88 -6.65
C GLU A 164 13.48 14.57 -8.02
N HIS A 165 12.96 13.89 -9.05
CA HIS A 165 13.01 14.38 -10.43
C HIS A 165 11.67 14.95 -10.92
N HIS A 166 10.56 14.47 -10.36
CA HIS A 166 9.21 14.81 -10.79
C HIS A 166 8.27 15.03 -9.59
N PRO A 167 8.53 16.05 -8.74
CA PRO A 167 7.78 16.27 -7.50
C PRO A 167 6.27 16.46 -7.73
N GLY A 168 5.86 17.03 -8.86
CA GLY A 168 4.43 17.12 -9.21
C GLY A 168 3.77 15.75 -9.42
N LYS A 169 4.39 14.86 -10.18
CA LYS A 169 3.89 13.49 -10.39
C LYS A 169 3.88 12.70 -9.08
N ALA A 170 4.93 12.87 -8.26
CA ALA A 170 4.97 12.28 -6.93
C ALA A 170 3.80 12.77 -6.04
N GLY A 171 3.48 14.07 -6.09
CA GLY A 171 2.35 14.65 -5.38
C GLY A 171 1.02 14.08 -5.84
N THR A 172 0.84 13.91 -7.16
CA THR A 172 -0.36 13.27 -7.73
C THR A 172 -0.51 11.84 -7.23
N LEU A 173 0.53 11.01 -7.30
CA LEU A 173 0.48 9.61 -6.90
C LEU A 173 0.23 9.45 -5.40
N ALA A 174 0.88 10.27 -4.56
CA ALA A 174 0.65 10.24 -3.12
C ALA A 174 -0.78 10.73 -2.76
N GLY A 175 -1.32 11.71 -3.50
CA GLY A 175 -2.69 12.17 -3.31
C GLY A 175 -3.71 11.12 -3.74
N LEU A 176 -3.46 10.42 -4.85
CA LEU A 176 -4.27 9.29 -5.29
C LEU A 176 -4.20 8.13 -4.27
N ALA A 177 -3.02 7.85 -3.70
CA ALA A 177 -2.89 6.87 -2.64
C ALA A 177 -3.79 7.24 -1.44
N ALA A 178 -3.83 8.51 -1.03
CA ALA A 178 -4.71 8.99 0.05
C ALA A 178 -6.20 8.78 -0.26
N TRP A 179 -6.60 8.89 -1.53
CA TRP A 179 -7.97 8.58 -1.97
C TRP A 179 -8.26 7.08 -2.11
N MET A 180 -7.24 6.28 -2.39
CA MET A 180 -7.35 4.82 -2.28
C MET A 180 -7.57 4.45 -0.82
N ARG A 181 -6.80 5.04 0.09
CA ARG A 181 -6.75 4.64 1.50
C ARG A 181 -6.37 5.83 2.40
N PRO A 182 -7.30 6.41 3.20
CA PRO A 182 -7.13 7.70 3.88
C PRO A 182 -5.89 7.79 4.77
N GLU A 183 -5.52 6.72 5.47
CA GLU A 183 -4.33 6.73 6.33
C GLU A 183 -3.02 6.94 5.54
N THR A 184 -3.00 6.68 4.24
CA THR A 184 -1.81 6.93 3.41
C THR A 184 -1.57 8.42 3.16
N ALA A 185 -2.51 9.30 3.52
CA ALA A 185 -2.23 10.73 3.65
C ALA A 185 -1.08 10.98 4.63
N LEU A 186 -0.97 10.18 5.70
CA LEU A 186 0.17 10.22 6.62
C LEU A 186 1.49 9.91 5.91
N ALA A 187 1.50 8.90 5.02
CA ALA A 187 2.67 8.60 4.19
C ALA A 187 2.99 9.75 3.22
N GLY A 188 1.99 10.42 2.63
CA GLY A 188 2.21 11.60 1.79
C GLY A 188 2.87 12.76 2.57
N LEU A 189 2.41 13.03 3.79
CA LEU A 189 3.02 14.02 4.68
C LEU A 189 4.44 13.62 5.09
N LEU A 190 4.67 12.34 5.41
CA LEU A 190 6.01 11.81 5.70
C LEU A 190 6.93 11.98 4.49
N LEU A 191 6.44 11.77 3.26
CA LEU A 191 7.24 11.96 2.05
C LEU A 191 7.61 13.43 1.83
N ALA A 192 6.70 14.38 2.11
CA ALA A 192 7.01 15.82 2.11
C ALA A 192 8.11 16.14 3.13
N PHE A 193 7.98 15.62 4.36
CA PHE A 193 8.97 15.79 5.42
C PHE A 193 10.33 15.23 5.03
N LEU A 194 10.37 14.03 4.44
CA LEU A 194 11.59 13.41 3.94
C LEU A 194 12.25 14.25 2.82
N GLY A 195 11.46 14.77 1.88
CA GLY A 195 11.92 15.70 0.85
C GLY A 195 12.60 16.93 1.46
N TRP A 196 11.93 17.57 2.42
CA TRP A 196 12.49 18.69 3.19
C TRP A 196 13.76 18.32 3.95
N ARG A 197 13.78 17.18 4.65
CA ARG A 197 14.90 16.75 5.49
C ARG A 197 16.16 16.43 4.69
N TRP A 198 16.03 15.85 3.49
CA TRP A 198 17.16 15.50 2.64
C TRP A 198 17.66 16.67 1.80
N GLU A 199 16.75 17.44 1.20
CA GLU A 199 17.12 18.54 0.30
C GLU A 199 17.32 19.88 1.04
N ARG A 200 16.96 19.93 2.34
CA ARG A 200 16.93 21.15 3.17
C ARG A 200 16.07 22.26 2.56
N ARG A 201 15.11 21.90 1.70
CA ARG A 201 14.17 22.79 1.01
C ARG A 201 12.80 22.16 0.97
N LEU A 202 11.77 22.96 1.24
CA LEU A 202 10.39 22.47 1.18
C LEU A 202 10.05 22.11 -0.27
N PRO A 203 9.56 20.88 -0.54
CA PRO A 203 9.19 20.48 -1.89
C PRO A 203 7.82 21.06 -2.27
N LEU A 204 7.75 22.39 -2.44
CA LEU A 204 6.50 23.14 -2.60
C LEU A 204 5.61 22.60 -3.72
N ARG A 205 6.20 22.21 -4.85
CA ARG A 205 5.45 21.62 -5.97
C ARG A 205 4.80 20.28 -5.61
N TYR A 206 5.50 19.44 -4.84
CA TYR A 206 4.91 18.19 -4.33
C TYR A 206 3.76 18.51 -3.38
N VAL A 207 4.00 19.37 -2.39
CA VAL A 207 3.02 19.72 -1.35
C VAL A 207 1.76 20.33 -1.97
N ALA A 208 1.92 21.27 -2.90
CA ALA A 208 0.80 21.91 -3.59
C ALA A 208 -0.02 20.91 -4.41
N VAL A 209 0.61 20.04 -5.19
CA VAL A 209 -0.11 19.05 -6.00
C VAL A 209 -0.75 17.96 -5.12
N PHE A 210 -0.06 17.49 -4.10
CA PHE A 210 -0.60 16.55 -3.12
C PHE A 210 -1.84 17.13 -2.44
N ALA A 211 -1.75 18.34 -1.90
CA ALA A 211 -2.86 19.03 -1.27
C ALA A 211 -4.02 19.29 -2.25
N ALA A 212 -3.71 19.63 -3.52
CA ALA A 212 -4.72 19.81 -4.54
C ALA A 212 -5.48 18.51 -4.85
N VAL A 213 -4.78 17.38 -5.03
CA VAL A 213 -5.43 16.08 -5.30
C VAL A 213 -6.27 15.61 -4.11
N VAL A 214 -5.73 15.72 -2.89
CA VAL A 214 -6.49 15.40 -1.68
C VAL A 214 -7.71 16.31 -1.56
N GLY A 215 -7.52 17.62 -1.66
CA GLY A 215 -8.57 18.63 -1.55
C GLY A 215 -9.66 18.51 -2.61
N LEU A 216 -9.31 18.26 -3.87
CA LEU A 216 -10.29 18.06 -4.95
C LEU A 216 -11.21 16.89 -4.67
N GLY A 217 -10.66 15.77 -4.17
CA GLY A 217 -11.51 14.66 -3.80
C GLY A 217 -12.38 14.97 -2.56
N LEU A 218 -11.89 15.76 -1.60
CA LEU A 218 -12.68 16.13 -0.41
C LEU A 218 -13.85 17.02 -0.81
N VAL A 219 -13.62 17.96 -1.74
CA VAL A 219 -14.66 18.78 -2.35
C VAL A 219 -15.64 17.91 -3.12
N TRP A 220 -15.17 16.97 -3.94
CA TRP A 220 -16.05 16.03 -4.63
C TRP A 220 -16.91 15.21 -3.66
N ALA A 221 -16.31 14.66 -2.60
CA ALA A 221 -17.02 13.87 -1.60
C ALA A 221 -18.09 14.70 -0.89
N TRP A 222 -17.78 15.95 -0.53
CA TRP A 222 -18.76 16.89 0.02
C TRP A 222 -19.91 17.12 -0.96
N LEU A 223 -19.61 17.49 -2.21
CA LEU A 223 -20.64 17.81 -3.20
C LEU A 223 -21.50 16.60 -3.58
N TYR A 224 -20.93 15.40 -3.58
CA TYR A 224 -21.61 14.18 -4.00
C TYR A 224 -22.36 13.49 -2.86
N PHE A 225 -21.74 13.34 -1.69
CA PHE A 225 -22.29 12.60 -0.54
C PHE A 225 -22.81 13.50 0.60
N GLY A 226 -22.57 14.80 0.56
CA GLY A 226 -22.89 15.71 1.67
C GLY A 226 -21.93 15.60 2.87
N SER A 227 -20.86 14.79 2.76
CA SER A 227 -19.81 14.67 3.78
C SER A 227 -18.45 14.55 3.12
N PRO A 228 -17.42 15.28 3.57
CA PRO A 228 -16.06 15.15 3.04
C PRO A 228 -15.36 13.86 3.50
N LEU A 229 -15.84 13.24 4.59
CA LEU A 229 -15.23 12.06 5.19
C LEU A 229 -16.21 10.87 5.20
N PRO A 230 -15.71 9.65 4.97
CA PRO A 230 -16.52 8.44 5.11
C PRO A 230 -17.08 8.27 6.53
N ASN A 231 -18.34 7.86 6.64
CA ASN A 231 -19.02 7.61 7.91
C ASN A 231 -18.51 6.35 8.63
N THR A 232 -17.78 5.48 7.93
CA THR A 232 -17.29 4.19 8.46
C THR A 232 -16.30 4.34 9.62
N LEU A 233 -15.49 5.42 9.68
CA LEU A 233 -14.60 5.65 10.83
C LEU A 233 -15.41 5.86 12.12
N HIS A 234 -16.49 6.63 12.03
CA HIS A 234 -17.39 6.84 13.16
C HIS A 234 -18.09 5.53 13.54
N ALA A 235 -18.60 4.78 12.56
CA ALA A 235 -19.24 3.49 12.78
C ALA A 235 -18.30 2.47 13.47
N LYS A 236 -17.05 2.35 13.02
CA LYS A 236 -16.05 1.43 13.60
C LYS A 236 -15.68 1.79 15.04
N ARG A 237 -15.64 3.09 15.38
CA ARG A 237 -15.45 3.54 16.77
C ARG A 237 -16.64 3.20 17.66
N LEU A 238 -17.87 3.40 17.17
CA LEU A 238 -19.08 3.01 17.90
C LEU A 238 -19.15 1.49 18.12
N GLN A 239 -18.79 0.70 17.12
CA GLN A 239 -18.69 -0.75 17.22
C GLN A 239 -17.74 -1.20 18.34
N ALA A 240 -16.56 -0.57 18.42
CA ALA A 240 -15.60 -0.84 19.50
C ALA A 240 -16.12 -0.39 20.88
N ALA A 241 -16.81 0.75 20.94
CA ALA A 241 -17.38 1.26 22.18
C ALA A 241 -18.56 0.41 22.71
N TRP A 242 -19.35 -0.17 21.81
CA TRP A 242 -20.52 -0.99 22.17
C TRP A 242 -20.14 -2.37 22.69
N ASN A 243 -19.09 -3.00 22.15
CA ASN A 243 -18.64 -4.33 22.59
C ASN A 243 -17.11 -4.38 22.73
N PRO A 244 -16.55 -3.71 23.75
CA PRO A 244 -15.09 -3.59 23.91
C PRO A 244 -14.38 -4.91 24.20
N GLU A 245 -15.12 -5.92 24.68
CA GLU A 245 -14.60 -7.28 24.90
C GLU A 245 -14.35 -8.04 23.59
N VAL A 246 -15.14 -7.73 22.55
CA VAL A 246 -15.07 -8.37 21.23
C VAL A 246 -14.20 -7.56 20.27
N TRP A 247 -14.30 -6.24 20.33
CA TRP A 247 -13.66 -5.33 19.37
C TRP A 247 -12.50 -4.58 20.03
N ALA A 248 -11.38 -5.28 20.15
CA ALA A 248 -10.16 -4.75 20.76
C ALA A 248 -9.66 -3.48 20.05
N SER A 249 -9.59 -2.38 20.80
CA SER A 249 -9.11 -1.06 20.35
C SER A 249 -8.11 -0.47 21.34
N GLY A 250 -7.52 0.68 21.02
CA GLY A 250 -6.61 1.39 21.92
C GLY A 250 -5.43 0.53 22.36
N ARG A 251 -5.26 0.34 23.67
CA ARG A 251 -4.15 -0.46 24.25
C ARG A 251 -4.24 -1.95 23.90
N ALA A 252 -5.43 -2.47 23.60
CA ALA A 252 -5.65 -3.86 23.24
C ALA A 252 -5.39 -4.15 21.76
N PHE A 253 -5.25 -3.12 20.92
CA PHE A 253 -5.16 -3.24 19.46
C PHE A 253 -4.05 -4.21 19.02
N TRP A 254 -2.83 -4.06 19.54
CA TRP A 254 -1.70 -4.91 19.14
C TRP A 254 -1.72 -6.30 19.78
N ARG A 255 -2.45 -6.48 20.89
CA ARG A 255 -2.68 -7.82 21.46
C ARG A 255 -3.55 -8.65 20.52
N GLU A 256 -4.60 -8.04 19.99
CA GLU A 256 -5.47 -8.67 19.00
C GLU A 256 -4.73 -8.93 17.68
N ALA A 257 -3.93 -7.95 17.22
CA ALA A 257 -3.08 -8.12 16.07
C ALA A 257 -2.13 -9.33 16.23
N TRP A 258 -1.50 -9.46 17.40
CA TRP A 258 -0.62 -10.59 17.70
C TRP A 258 -1.36 -11.92 17.64
N HIS A 259 -2.58 -12.00 18.17
CA HIS A 259 -3.40 -13.21 18.10
C HIS A 259 -3.62 -13.65 16.63
N TRP A 260 -4.20 -12.79 15.80
CA TRP A 260 -4.48 -13.12 14.39
C TRP A 260 -3.23 -13.39 13.57
N LEU A 261 -2.15 -12.64 13.79
CA LEU A 261 -0.88 -12.87 13.11
C LEU A 261 -0.23 -14.19 13.57
N SER A 262 -0.35 -14.57 14.84
CA SER A 262 0.16 -15.85 15.34
C SER A 262 -0.58 -17.04 14.74
N VAL A 263 -1.89 -16.92 14.50
CA VAL A 263 -2.67 -17.94 13.78
C VAL A 263 -2.20 -18.03 12.33
N ALA A 264 -2.02 -16.89 11.66
CA ALA A 264 -1.61 -16.85 10.25
C ALA A 264 -0.18 -17.38 10.01
N TYR A 265 0.73 -17.19 10.96
CA TYR A 265 2.15 -17.56 10.88
C TYR A 265 2.52 -18.72 11.79
N ALA A 266 1.58 -19.61 12.13
CA ALA A 266 1.85 -20.83 12.91
C ALA A 266 2.69 -20.60 14.17
N GLY A 267 2.25 -19.69 15.05
CA GLY A 267 2.84 -19.42 16.36
C GLY A 267 4.25 -18.82 16.28
N PRO A 268 5.33 -19.56 16.62
CA PRO A 268 6.68 -19.01 16.80
C PRO A 268 7.26 -18.26 15.59
N TRP A 269 6.83 -18.53 14.36
CA TRP A 269 7.35 -17.81 13.19
C TRP A 269 6.94 -16.34 13.16
N ILE A 270 5.85 -15.95 13.84
CA ILE A 270 5.51 -14.53 13.95
C ILE A 270 6.58 -13.76 14.73
N SER A 271 7.18 -14.36 15.76
CA SER A 271 8.26 -13.73 16.52
C SER A 271 9.49 -13.53 15.66
N VAL A 272 9.85 -14.53 14.82
CA VAL A 272 10.95 -14.41 13.85
C VAL A 272 10.67 -13.28 12.86
N LEU A 273 9.46 -13.23 12.31
CA LEU A 273 9.06 -12.19 11.37
C LEU A 273 9.03 -10.79 11.99
N VAL A 274 8.48 -10.65 13.19
CA VAL A 274 8.39 -9.35 13.87
C VAL A 274 9.77 -8.88 14.34
N ILE A 275 10.53 -9.72 15.03
CA ILE A 275 11.85 -9.33 15.57
C ILE A 275 12.84 -9.13 14.42
N GLY A 276 12.95 -10.11 13.54
CA GLY A 276 13.85 -10.06 12.39
C GLY A 276 13.45 -9.00 11.39
N GLY A 277 12.16 -8.93 11.06
CA GLY A 277 11.61 -7.90 10.18
C GLY A 277 11.75 -6.49 10.76
N ALA A 278 11.59 -6.29 12.06
CA ALA A 278 11.79 -4.99 12.70
C ALA A 278 13.27 -4.60 12.71
N ALA A 279 14.18 -5.52 13.05
CA ALA A 279 15.62 -5.24 13.04
C ALA A 279 16.09 -4.85 11.62
N GLY A 280 15.70 -5.61 10.60
CA GLY A 280 15.96 -5.26 9.21
C GLY A 280 15.23 -3.99 8.76
N GLY A 281 13.98 -3.78 9.19
CA GLY A 281 13.17 -2.59 8.92
C GLY A 281 13.78 -1.30 9.49
N LEU A 282 14.36 -1.36 10.69
CA LEU A 282 15.10 -0.24 11.28
C LEU A 282 16.36 0.12 10.47
N SER A 283 16.98 -0.86 9.81
CA SER A 283 18.09 -0.59 8.89
C SER A 283 17.61 0.20 7.66
N LEU A 284 16.36 0.04 7.23
CA LEU A 284 15.78 0.76 6.09
C LEU A 284 15.64 2.26 6.37
N LEU A 285 15.44 2.66 7.62
CA LEU A 285 15.42 4.08 8.02
C LEU A 285 16.77 4.78 7.77
N ARG A 286 17.86 4.00 7.71
CA ARG A 286 19.22 4.50 7.39
C ARG A 286 19.51 4.46 5.89
N SER A 287 18.58 3.96 5.07
CA SER A 287 18.75 3.90 3.62
C SER A 287 18.79 5.29 2.99
N ARG A 288 19.57 5.42 1.90
CA ARG A 288 19.55 6.61 1.04
C ARG A 288 18.35 6.64 0.08
N GLN A 289 17.55 5.57 0.02
CA GLN A 289 16.39 5.49 -0.86
C GLN A 289 15.13 5.96 -0.14
N ARG A 290 14.50 7.01 -0.67
CA ARG A 290 13.31 7.64 -0.07
C ARG A 290 12.16 6.66 0.15
N ALA A 291 11.89 5.80 -0.84
CA ALA A 291 10.83 4.81 -0.75
C ALA A 291 11.05 3.79 0.39
N LEU A 292 12.28 3.32 0.62
CA LEU A 292 12.56 2.38 1.72
C LEU A 292 12.39 3.04 3.09
N VAL A 293 12.87 4.28 3.24
CA VAL A 293 12.66 5.05 4.48
C VAL A 293 11.18 5.36 4.67
N LEU A 294 10.45 5.69 3.60
CA LEU A 294 9.03 5.97 3.67
C LEU A 294 8.23 4.74 4.13
N LEU A 295 8.49 3.56 3.58
CA LEU A 295 7.82 2.31 4.00
C LEU A 295 8.06 2.05 5.49
N ALA A 296 9.31 2.13 5.94
CA ALA A 296 9.66 1.93 7.34
C ALA A 296 9.06 2.99 8.27
N ALA A 297 9.17 4.27 7.92
CA ALA A 297 8.61 5.36 8.70
C ALA A 297 7.07 5.30 8.76
N TYR A 298 6.43 4.92 7.65
CA TYR A 298 4.98 4.76 7.58
C TYR A 298 4.52 3.57 8.42
N ALA A 299 5.19 2.42 8.35
CA ALA A 299 4.90 1.27 9.20
C ALA A 299 5.00 1.63 10.69
N LEU A 300 6.06 2.34 11.11
CA LEU A 300 6.21 2.82 12.49
C LEU A 300 5.13 3.83 12.87
N ALA A 301 4.74 4.71 11.95
CA ALA A 301 3.68 5.68 12.20
C ALA A 301 2.32 4.99 12.39
N LEU A 302 2.04 3.92 11.63
CA LEU A 302 0.83 3.11 11.79
C LEU A 302 0.81 2.32 13.10
N LEU A 303 1.97 1.86 13.60
CA LEU A 303 2.07 1.23 14.92
C LEU A 303 1.52 2.13 16.04
N VAL A 304 1.64 3.44 15.88
CA VAL A 304 1.17 4.44 16.85
C VAL A 304 -0.22 4.96 16.49
N ALA A 305 -0.47 5.24 15.21
CA ALA A 305 -1.70 5.89 14.76
C ALA A 305 -2.94 5.03 15.03
N TYR A 306 -2.92 3.72 14.75
CA TYR A 306 -4.11 2.90 14.91
C TYR A 306 -4.59 2.79 16.37
N PRO A 307 -3.73 2.48 17.37
CA PRO A 307 -4.12 2.56 18.78
C PRO A 307 -4.68 3.92 19.18
N LEU A 308 -4.05 5.02 18.75
CA LEU A 308 -4.48 6.38 19.09
C LEU A 308 -5.83 6.75 18.48
N LEU A 309 -6.15 6.22 17.31
CA LEU A 309 -7.43 6.47 16.64
C LEU A 309 -8.61 5.78 17.31
N GLY A 310 -8.38 4.85 18.25
CA GLY A 310 -9.43 4.13 18.97
C GLY A 310 -10.29 3.24 18.07
N VAL A 311 -9.76 2.85 16.91
CA VAL A 311 -10.44 1.92 16.00
C VAL A 311 -10.16 0.48 16.43
N PRO A 312 -11.10 -0.46 16.19
CA PRO A 312 -10.84 -1.87 16.45
C PRO A 312 -9.82 -2.43 15.47
N PHE A 313 -9.09 -3.46 15.88
CA PHE A 313 -8.15 -4.14 15.00
C PHE A 313 -8.89 -4.90 13.89
N TYR A 314 -8.42 -4.72 12.67
CA TYR A 314 -8.74 -5.58 11.53
C TYR A 314 -7.44 -6.03 10.86
N THR A 315 -7.43 -7.26 10.35
CA THR A 315 -6.24 -7.91 9.81
C THR A 315 -5.61 -7.13 8.64
N TRP A 316 -6.41 -6.45 7.82
CA TRP A 316 -5.89 -5.64 6.71
C TRP A 316 -5.15 -4.37 7.14
N TYR A 317 -5.29 -3.91 8.40
CA TYR A 317 -4.47 -2.82 8.94
C TYR A 317 -2.99 -3.21 9.10
N ALA A 318 -2.70 -4.51 9.20
CA ALA A 318 -1.34 -5.01 9.28
C ALA A 318 -0.61 -5.03 7.93
N ILE A 319 -1.30 -4.92 6.79
CA ILE A 319 -0.71 -5.12 5.44
C ILE A 319 0.52 -4.23 5.19
N PRO A 320 0.48 -2.88 5.38
CA PRO A 320 1.66 -2.05 5.09
C PRO A 320 2.84 -2.35 6.03
N ILE A 321 2.54 -2.70 7.28
CA ILE A 321 3.54 -3.08 8.28
C ILE A 321 4.18 -4.42 7.88
N LEU A 322 3.36 -5.39 7.49
CA LEU A 322 3.82 -6.72 7.11
C LEU A 322 4.67 -6.70 5.84
N ILE A 323 4.31 -5.91 4.83
CA ILE A 323 5.16 -5.69 3.65
C ILE A 323 6.55 -5.18 4.07
N THR A 324 6.59 -4.25 5.02
CA THR A 324 7.85 -3.71 5.55
C THR A 324 8.63 -4.75 6.35
N LEU A 325 7.96 -5.56 7.18
CA LEU A 325 8.61 -6.62 7.97
C LEU A 325 9.16 -7.75 7.08
N LEU A 326 8.40 -8.20 6.08
CA LEU A 326 8.85 -9.23 5.14
C LEU A 326 10.05 -8.75 4.32
N TYR A 327 10.06 -7.48 3.92
CA TYR A 327 11.23 -6.89 3.28
C TYR A 327 12.41 -6.77 4.25
N GLY A 328 12.19 -6.27 5.48
CA GLY A 328 13.23 -6.15 6.50
C GLY A 328 13.88 -7.50 6.84
N LEU A 329 13.09 -8.56 6.96
CA LEU A 329 13.55 -9.90 7.35
C LEU A 329 14.62 -10.45 6.41
N ALA A 330 14.53 -10.14 5.11
CA ALA A 330 15.49 -10.60 4.13
C ALA A 330 16.83 -9.82 4.15
N TYR A 331 16.91 -8.73 4.91
CA TYR A 331 18.06 -7.80 4.93
C TYR A 331 18.83 -7.78 6.25
N LEU A 332 18.52 -8.72 7.16
CA LEU A 332 19.30 -9.04 8.37
C LEU A 332 20.74 -9.45 8.02
#